data_AF-A0A4E0QIZ5-F1
#
_entry.id   AF-A0A4E0QIZ5-F1
#
_cell.length_a   1.000
_cell.length_b   1.000
_cell.length_c   1.000
_cell.angle_alpha   90.00
_cell.angle_beta   90.00
_cell.angle_gamma   90.00
#
_symmetry.space_group_name_H-M   'P 1'
#
loop_
_entity.id
_entity.type
_entity.pdbx_description
1 polymer ?
#
loop_
_entity_poly.entity_id
_entity_poly.type
_entity_poly.pdbx_seq_one_letter_code
_entity_poly.pdbx_strand_id
1 'polypeptide(L)'
;MSNPLEKKHLISTEKDKTLIAEVIDEVIFRPSSEQRRTKAAFWVRHAENPLVSADKITLSFAQQITRDSRLKNWWKSSGFLEWFTNQDEFRQRVEYLAHLALDAIEDILLDPEGNQNAKVNTAKLIIEASNKMPPRVKVEKVLDERINKMGRDQLDAYLRKNLHLLKKTDR
;
A
#
# COMPACT_ATOMS: atom_id res chain seq x y z
N MET A 1 -5.43 -42.98 45.56
CA MET A 1 -6.46 -42.01 45.98
C MET A 1 -6.40 -40.84 45.01
N SER A 2 -7.30 -40.80 44.03
CA SER A 2 -7.28 -39.81 42.94
C SER A 2 -8.40 -38.80 43.14
N ASN A 3 -8.06 -37.50 43.08
CA ASN A 3 -8.93 -36.39 43.45
C ASN A 3 -9.93 -36.08 42.30
N PRO A 4 -11.27 -36.06 42.50
CA PRO A 4 -12.24 -36.00 41.40
C PRO A 4 -12.63 -34.60 40.91
N LEU A 5 -11.93 -33.54 41.31
CA LEU A 5 -12.43 -32.15 41.17
C LEU A 5 -11.99 -31.38 39.91
N GLU A 6 -11.24 -32.00 38.99
CA GLU A 6 -10.59 -31.27 37.89
C GLU A 6 -11.28 -31.40 36.51
N LYS A 7 -12.59 -31.64 36.45
CA LYS A 7 -13.33 -31.78 35.17
C LYS A 7 -14.62 -30.96 35.09
N LYS A 8 -14.59 -29.67 35.44
CA LYS A 8 -15.75 -28.78 35.25
C LYS A 8 -15.52 -27.48 34.48
N HIS A 9 -14.33 -27.24 33.92
CA HIS A 9 -14.03 -25.95 33.26
C HIS A 9 -13.95 -25.94 31.72
N LEU A 10 -14.38 -27.00 31.01
CA LEU A 10 -14.16 -27.11 29.56
C LEU A 10 -15.43 -27.11 28.67
N ILE A 11 -16.61 -26.73 29.18
CA ILE A 11 -17.87 -26.77 28.40
C ILE A 11 -18.49 -25.37 28.16
N SER A 12 -17.72 -24.28 28.30
CA SER A 12 -18.21 -22.89 28.14
C SER A 12 -17.53 -22.14 26.99
N THR A 13 -17.38 -22.74 25.81
CA THR A 13 -16.61 -22.07 24.74
C THR A 13 -17.29 -21.95 23.39
N GLU A 14 -18.28 -22.78 23.04
CA GLU A 14 -18.92 -22.64 21.72
C GLU A 14 -20.09 -21.66 21.71
N LYS A 15 -21.01 -21.73 22.69
CA LYS A 15 -22.14 -20.79 22.79
C LYS A 15 -21.70 -19.35 23.05
N ASP A 16 -20.65 -19.17 23.85
CA ASP A 16 -20.14 -17.85 24.17
C ASP A 16 -19.43 -17.22 22.96
N LYS A 17 -18.77 -18.04 22.12
CA LYS A 17 -18.17 -17.57 20.86
C LYS A 17 -19.21 -17.11 19.85
N THR A 18 -20.35 -17.79 19.72
CA THR A 18 -21.43 -17.36 18.82
C THR A 18 -22.08 -16.07 19.29
N LEU A 19 -22.33 -15.91 20.60
CA LEU A 19 -22.88 -14.67 21.15
C LEU A 19 -21.93 -13.49 20.96
N ILE A 20 -20.61 -13.69 21.16
CA ILE A 20 -19.61 -12.66 20.92
C ILE A 20 -19.55 -12.29 19.43
N ALA A 21 -19.63 -13.26 18.53
CA ALA A 21 -19.65 -12.99 17.09
C ALA A 21 -20.87 -12.18 16.66
N GLU A 22 -22.05 -12.48 17.20
CA GLU A 22 -23.28 -11.74 16.94
C GLU A 22 -23.20 -10.30 17.48
N VAL A 23 -22.67 -10.10 18.68
CA VAL A 23 -22.47 -8.76 19.27
C VAL A 23 -21.42 -7.95 18.50
N ILE A 24 -20.33 -8.57 18.03
CA ILE A 24 -19.33 -7.88 17.20
C ILE A 24 -19.92 -7.45 15.86
N ASP A 25 -20.80 -8.27 15.28
CA ASP A 25 -21.49 -7.93 14.03
C ASP A 25 -22.50 -6.78 14.22
N GLU A 26 -23.03 -6.56 15.43
CA GLU A 26 -23.83 -5.37 15.75
C GLU A 26 -22.99 -4.08 15.87
N VAL A 27 -21.71 -4.18 16.25
CA VAL A 27 -20.85 -3.03 16.52
C VAL A 27 -20.12 -2.52 15.27
N ILE A 28 -19.75 -3.41 14.35
CA ILE A 28 -18.91 -3.04 13.20
C ILE A 28 -19.66 -3.24 11.88
N PHE A 29 -19.95 -2.14 11.19
CA PHE A 29 -20.56 -2.20 9.86
C PHE A 29 -19.61 -2.84 8.84
N ARG A 30 -20.06 -3.93 8.20
CA ARG A 30 -19.30 -4.64 7.15
C ARG A 30 -19.88 -4.34 5.77
N PRO A 31 -19.25 -3.46 4.96
CA PRO A 31 -19.79 -3.09 3.67
C PRO A 31 -19.73 -4.25 2.66
N SER A 32 -20.80 -4.40 1.87
CA SER A 32 -20.86 -5.31 0.73
C SER A 32 -19.96 -4.83 -0.41
N SER A 33 -19.67 -5.72 -1.37
CA SER A 33 -18.91 -5.36 -2.57
C SER A 33 -19.59 -4.26 -3.39
N GLU A 34 -20.92 -4.30 -3.48
CA GLU A 34 -21.72 -3.29 -4.17
C GLU A 34 -21.65 -1.93 -3.47
N GLN A 35 -21.82 -1.91 -2.14
CA GLN A 35 -21.72 -0.70 -1.34
C GLN A 35 -20.36 -0.04 -1.50
N ARG A 36 -19.27 -0.82 -1.45
CA ARG A 36 -17.90 -0.32 -1.69
C ARG A 36 -17.74 0.33 -3.06
N ARG A 37 -18.26 -0.31 -4.12
CA ARG A 37 -18.23 0.25 -5.48
C ARG A 37 -19.00 1.55 -5.57
N THR A 38 -20.19 1.62 -4.96
CA THR A 38 -21.02 2.82 -4.97
C THR A 38 -20.37 3.97 -4.19
N LYS A 39 -19.78 3.69 -3.02
CA LYS A 39 -18.99 4.68 -2.24
C LYS A 39 -17.80 5.20 -3.07
N ALA A 40 -17.04 4.31 -3.70
CA ALA A 40 -15.91 4.71 -4.55
C ALA A 40 -16.36 5.60 -5.73
N ALA A 41 -17.42 5.20 -6.43
CA ALA A 41 -17.97 5.99 -7.54
C ALA A 41 -18.48 7.37 -7.10
N PHE A 42 -19.09 7.45 -5.91
CA PHE A 42 -19.50 8.72 -5.31
C PHE A 42 -18.30 9.65 -5.10
N TRP A 43 -17.26 9.16 -4.42
CA TRP A 43 -16.11 9.99 -4.06
C TRP A 43 -15.26 10.42 -5.25
N VAL A 44 -15.15 9.59 -6.30
CA VAL A 44 -14.48 10.01 -7.55
C VAL A 44 -15.21 11.20 -8.18
N ARG A 45 -16.53 11.14 -8.31
CA ARG A 45 -17.33 12.24 -8.89
C ARG A 45 -17.37 13.48 -7.99
N HIS A 46 -17.40 13.27 -6.67
CA HIS A 46 -17.36 14.38 -5.70
C HIS A 46 -16.01 15.10 -5.72
N ALA A 47 -14.89 14.36 -5.88
CA ALA A 47 -13.56 14.94 -6.00
C ALA A 47 -13.39 15.81 -7.26
N GLU A 48 -14.09 15.49 -8.35
CA GLU A 48 -14.11 16.32 -9.56
C GLU A 48 -14.83 17.65 -9.34
N ASN A 49 -15.88 17.67 -8.52
CA ASN A 49 -16.70 18.87 -8.26
C ASN A 49 -17.19 18.92 -6.80
N PRO A 50 -16.36 19.42 -5.86
CA PRO A 50 -16.71 19.46 -4.43
C PRO A 50 -17.67 20.61 -4.14
N LEU A 51 -18.96 20.41 -4.45
CA LEU A 51 -20.01 21.40 -4.21
C LEU A 51 -20.49 21.45 -2.74
N VAL A 52 -20.22 20.40 -1.98
CA VAL A 52 -20.71 20.20 -0.60
C VAL A 52 -19.59 19.61 0.25
N SER A 53 -19.42 20.08 1.49
CA SER A 53 -18.46 19.49 2.43
C SER A 53 -18.86 18.06 2.83
N ALA A 54 -17.87 17.21 3.10
CA ALA A 54 -18.07 15.79 3.42
C ALA A 54 -19.06 15.59 4.60
N ASP A 55 -19.02 16.48 5.59
CA ASP A 55 -19.89 16.43 6.78
C ASP A 55 -21.37 16.70 6.50
N LYS A 56 -21.69 17.23 5.31
CA LYS A 56 -23.05 17.62 4.92
C LYS A 56 -23.63 16.74 3.81
N ILE A 57 -23.06 15.55 3.60
CA ILE A 57 -23.56 14.63 2.57
C ILE A 57 -24.93 14.09 3.00
N THR A 58 -25.96 14.49 2.24
CA THR A 58 -27.32 13.98 2.39
C THR A 58 -27.58 12.80 1.46
N LEU A 59 -28.56 11.96 1.81
CA LEU A 59 -29.01 10.84 0.96
C LEU A 59 -29.38 11.30 -0.45
N SER A 60 -30.14 12.39 -0.58
CA SER A 60 -30.58 12.91 -1.88
C SER A 60 -29.41 13.33 -2.76
N PHE A 61 -28.40 13.97 -2.16
CA PHE A 61 -27.17 14.35 -2.86
C PHE A 61 -26.37 13.13 -3.30
N ALA A 62 -26.18 12.15 -2.42
CA ALA A 62 -25.49 10.92 -2.74
C ALA A 62 -26.20 10.11 -3.84
N GLN A 63 -27.53 10.08 -3.85
CA GLN A 63 -28.34 9.48 -4.92
C GLN A 63 -28.23 10.24 -6.24
N GLN A 64 -28.18 11.57 -6.22
CA GLN A 64 -28.03 12.37 -7.43
C GLN A 64 -26.68 12.10 -8.11
N ILE A 65 -25.61 11.99 -7.32
CA ILE A 65 -24.26 11.73 -7.83
C ILE A 65 -24.11 10.28 -8.32
N THR A 66 -24.52 9.30 -7.51
CA THR A 66 -24.31 7.88 -7.84
C THR A 66 -25.34 7.34 -8.83
N ARG A 67 -26.55 7.93 -8.85
CA ARG A 67 -27.74 7.42 -9.53
C ARG A 67 -28.15 6.02 -9.09
N ASP A 68 -27.76 5.58 -7.89
CA ASP A 68 -28.13 4.28 -7.34
C ASP A 68 -29.36 4.41 -6.42
N SER A 69 -30.47 3.77 -6.79
CA SER A 69 -31.71 3.80 -5.99
C SER A 69 -31.62 2.96 -4.72
N ARG A 70 -30.72 1.96 -4.68
CA ARG A 70 -30.52 1.07 -3.53
C ARG A 70 -29.94 1.79 -2.32
N LEU A 71 -29.29 2.94 -2.55
CA LEU A 71 -28.72 3.78 -1.50
C LEU A 71 -29.73 4.09 -0.39
N LYS A 72 -31.00 4.29 -0.74
CA LYS A 72 -32.08 4.59 0.22
C LYS A 72 -32.26 3.51 1.28
N ASN A 73 -32.06 2.24 0.90
CA ASN A 73 -32.18 1.12 1.83
C ASN A 73 -30.93 1.02 2.70
N TRP A 74 -29.75 1.16 2.09
CA TRP A 74 -28.48 1.11 2.82
C TRP A 74 -28.32 2.27 3.81
N TRP A 75 -28.85 3.46 3.48
CA TRP A 75 -28.81 4.64 4.36
C TRP A 75 -29.54 4.45 5.68
N LYS A 76 -30.48 3.51 5.74
CA LYS A 76 -31.20 3.14 6.97
C LYS A 76 -30.47 2.10 7.81
N SER A 77 -29.47 1.43 7.25
CA SER A 77 -28.65 0.47 7.98
C SER A 77 -27.75 1.19 8.98
N SER A 78 -27.65 0.65 10.19
CA SER A 78 -26.74 1.16 11.23
C SER A 78 -25.30 1.16 10.73
N GLY A 79 -24.55 2.22 11.04
CA GLY A 79 -23.14 2.38 10.64
C GLY A 79 -22.88 2.67 9.16
N PHE A 80 -23.86 2.48 8.25
CA PHE A 80 -23.65 2.76 6.82
C PHE A 80 -23.34 4.24 6.57
N LEU A 81 -24.04 5.16 7.22
CA LEU A 81 -23.83 6.60 7.01
C LEU A 81 -22.42 7.01 7.43
N GLU A 82 -22.02 6.67 8.66
CA GLU A 82 -20.68 6.95 9.20
C GLU A 82 -19.60 6.33 8.33
N TRP A 83 -19.77 5.06 7.94
CA TRP A 83 -18.87 4.40 7.00
C TRP A 83 -18.84 5.14 5.66
N PHE A 84 -19.97 5.53 5.10
CA PHE A 84 -20.06 6.16 3.78
C PHE A 84 -19.40 7.55 3.75
N THR A 85 -19.56 8.35 4.81
CA THR A 85 -19.00 9.69 4.94
C THR A 85 -17.53 9.70 5.33
N ASN A 86 -17.00 8.61 5.88
CA ASN A 86 -15.59 8.49 6.23
C ASN A 86 -14.70 8.51 4.96
N GLN A 87 -14.03 9.64 4.72
CA GLN A 87 -13.05 9.81 3.65
C GLN A 87 -11.69 9.19 3.97
N ASP A 88 -11.33 9.15 5.26
CA ASP A 88 -10.02 8.71 5.72
C ASP A 88 -9.91 7.18 5.82
N GLU A 89 -10.98 6.43 5.59
CA GLU A 89 -10.96 4.95 5.64
C GLU A 89 -9.83 4.37 4.76
N PHE A 90 -9.66 4.88 3.54
CA PHE A 90 -8.61 4.38 2.66
C PHE A 90 -7.22 4.69 3.20
N ARG A 91 -7.02 5.92 3.70
CA ARG A 91 -5.75 6.34 4.30
C ARG A 91 -5.42 5.50 5.53
N GLN A 92 -6.36 5.38 6.48
CA GLN A 92 -6.22 4.57 7.69
C GLN A 92 -5.93 3.11 7.37
N ARG A 93 -6.60 2.55 6.35
CA ARG A 93 -6.35 1.17 5.91
C ARG A 93 -4.97 0.99 5.29
N VAL A 94 -4.53 1.94 4.46
CA VAL A 94 -3.18 1.92 3.89
C VAL A 94 -2.13 2.06 4.98
N GLU A 95 -2.33 2.97 5.94
CA GLU A 95 -1.43 3.14 7.10
C GLU A 95 -1.37 1.85 7.93
N TYR A 96 -2.51 1.23 8.25
CA TYR A 96 -2.55 -0.05 8.95
C TYR A 96 -1.82 -1.18 8.18
N LEU A 97 -2.07 -1.31 6.87
CA LEU A 97 -1.39 -2.30 6.04
C LEU A 97 0.12 -2.02 5.93
N ALA A 98 0.52 -0.76 5.92
CA ALA A 98 1.92 -0.37 5.94
C ALA A 98 2.59 -0.79 7.26
N HIS A 99 1.93 -0.59 8.41
CA HIS A 99 2.42 -1.09 9.70
C HIS A 99 2.58 -2.60 9.70
N LEU A 100 1.55 -3.33 9.27
CA LEU A 100 1.60 -4.80 9.19
C LEU A 100 2.73 -5.28 8.26
N ALA A 101 2.95 -4.58 7.14
CA ALA A 101 4.06 -4.87 6.24
C ALA A 101 5.43 -4.60 6.90
N LEU A 102 5.56 -3.54 7.71
CA LEU A 102 6.79 -3.24 8.46
C LEU A 102 7.08 -4.31 9.52
N ASP A 103 6.06 -4.76 10.26
CA ASP A 103 6.20 -5.84 11.25
C ASP A 103 6.64 -7.15 10.57
N ALA A 104 6.02 -7.50 9.44
CA ALA A 104 6.42 -8.69 8.67
C ALA A 104 7.85 -8.58 8.11
N ILE A 105 8.28 -7.37 7.75
CA ILE A 105 9.65 -7.09 7.32
C ILE A 105 10.63 -7.27 8.48
N GLU A 106 10.29 -6.77 9.67
CA GLU A 106 11.07 -6.95 10.89
C GLU A 106 11.24 -8.44 11.21
N ASP A 107 10.16 -9.22 11.18
CA ASP A 107 10.18 -10.67 11.40
C ASP A 107 11.15 -11.37 10.42
N ILE A 108 11.10 -11.04 9.13
CA ILE A 108 12.00 -11.61 8.11
C ILE A 108 13.46 -11.28 8.42
N LEU A 109 13.75 -10.06 8.87
CA LEU A 109 15.12 -9.61 9.15
C LEU A 109 15.68 -10.23 10.43
N LEU A 110 14.84 -10.39 11.45
CA LEU A 110 15.21 -10.92 12.76
C LEU A 110 15.30 -12.46 12.80
N ASP A 111 14.58 -13.17 11.93
CA ASP A 111 14.61 -14.64 11.88
C ASP A 111 16.00 -15.17 11.52
N PRO A 112 16.80 -15.76 12.43
CA PRO A 112 18.18 -16.17 12.16
C PRO A 112 18.27 -17.26 11.08
N GLU A 113 17.27 -18.14 10.99
CA GLU A 113 17.21 -19.28 10.07
C GLU A 113 16.53 -18.93 8.73
N GLY A 114 16.02 -17.70 8.61
CA GLY A 114 15.28 -17.23 7.45
C GLY A 114 16.09 -17.18 6.15
N ASN A 115 15.38 -17.20 5.02
CA ASN A 115 15.98 -17.15 3.69
C ASN A 115 16.82 -15.87 3.49
N GLN A 116 18.13 -16.05 3.34
CA GLN A 116 19.10 -14.94 3.20
C GLN A 116 18.80 -14.04 1.99
N ASN A 117 18.28 -14.59 0.89
CA ASN A 117 17.89 -13.79 -0.27
C ASN A 117 16.69 -12.89 0.05
N ALA A 118 15.72 -13.41 0.80
CA ALA A 118 14.57 -12.61 1.25
C ALA A 118 15.03 -11.45 2.14
N LYS A 119 15.93 -11.71 3.10
CA LYS A 119 16.52 -10.67 3.96
C LYS A 119 17.22 -9.56 3.16
N VAL A 120 18.08 -9.95 2.21
CA VAL A 120 18.80 -8.98 1.37
C VAL A 120 17.85 -8.15 0.52
N ASN A 121 16.81 -8.76 -0.05
CA ASN A 121 15.82 -8.04 -0.87
C ASN A 121 14.98 -7.09 -0.01
N THR A 122 14.54 -7.52 1.17
CA THR A 122 13.83 -6.68 2.14
C THR A 122 14.70 -5.50 2.60
N ALA A 123 15.97 -5.73 2.94
CA ALA A 123 16.90 -4.66 3.30
C ALA A 123 17.10 -3.65 2.16
N LYS A 124 17.21 -4.12 0.90
CA LYS A 124 17.26 -3.23 -0.28
C LYS A 124 16.00 -2.37 -0.41
N LEU A 125 14.82 -2.97 -0.25
CA LEU A 125 13.54 -2.25 -0.30
C LEU A 125 13.47 -1.15 0.76
N ILE A 126 13.93 -1.41 1.98
CA ILE A 126 13.98 -0.40 3.06
C ILE A 126 14.95 0.75 2.72
N ILE A 127 16.13 0.42 2.19
CA ILE A 127 17.13 1.42 1.78
C ILE A 127 16.61 2.28 0.62
N GLU A 128 15.88 1.68 -0.32
CA GLU A 128 15.23 2.38 -1.43
C GLU A 128 14.09 3.27 -0.94
N ALA A 129 13.19 2.74 -0.11
CA ALA A 129 12.05 3.49 0.45
C ALA A 129 12.48 4.66 1.35
N SER A 130 13.59 4.51 2.09
CA SER A 130 14.16 5.58 2.92
C SER A 130 14.97 6.60 2.13
N ASN A 131 15.10 6.42 0.81
CA ASN A 131 15.93 7.24 -0.07
C ASN A 131 17.39 7.35 0.43
N LYS A 132 17.87 6.29 1.10
CA LYS A 132 19.25 6.16 1.60
C LYS A 132 20.13 5.38 0.61
N MET A 133 19.55 4.88 -0.47
CA MET A 133 20.33 4.24 -1.52
C MET A 133 21.30 5.27 -2.10
N PRO A 134 22.62 4.97 -2.15
CA PRO A 134 23.56 5.86 -2.80
C PRO A 134 23.09 6.12 -4.23
N PRO A 135 23.15 7.37 -4.73
CA PRO A 135 22.75 7.67 -6.09
C PRO A 135 23.54 6.71 -6.97
N ARG A 136 22.83 5.90 -7.77
CA ARG A 136 23.47 4.98 -8.71
C ARG A 136 24.45 5.84 -9.49
N VAL A 137 25.74 5.61 -9.27
CA VAL A 137 26.80 6.31 -10.00
C VAL A 137 26.44 6.07 -11.46
N LYS A 138 25.99 7.12 -12.13
CA LYS A 138 25.72 7.06 -13.55
C LYS A 138 27.09 6.90 -14.16
N VAL A 139 27.53 5.64 -14.33
CA VAL A 139 28.65 5.33 -15.21
C VAL A 139 28.29 6.02 -16.51
N GLU A 140 29.05 7.05 -16.88
CA GLU A 140 28.75 7.95 -17.98
C GLU A 140 28.70 7.17 -19.30
N LYS A 141 27.54 6.56 -19.61
CA LYS A 141 27.28 5.91 -20.90
C LYS A 141 27.34 6.89 -22.09
N VAL A 142 27.39 8.19 -21.81
CA VAL A 142 27.34 9.26 -22.82
C VAL A 142 28.60 9.30 -23.68
N LEU A 143 29.77 8.96 -23.13
CA LEU A 143 31.01 8.92 -23.92
C LEU A 143 31.05 7.66 -24.79
N ASP A 144 30.72 6.50 -24.23
CA ASP A 144 30.78 5.22 -24.94
C ASP A 144 29.75 5.13 -26.07
N GLU A 145 28.52 5.61 -25.90
CA GLU A 145 27.54 5.55 -26.99
C GLU A 145 27.90 6.44 -28.18
N ARG A 146 28.52 7.61 -27.92
CA ARG A 146 28.96 8.50 -28.98
C ARG A 146 30.16 7.93 -29.72
N ILE A 147 31.12 7.37 -28.99
CA ILE A 147 32.29 6.69 -29.56
C ILE A 147 31.85 5.44 -30.36
N ASN A 148 30.94 4.64 -29.82
CA ASN A 148 30.41 3.44 -30.49
C ASN A 148 29.59 3.73 -31.75
N LYS A 149 29.04 4.95 -31.88
CA LYS A 149 28.31 5.40 -33.07
C LYS A 149 29.19 6.11 -34.11
N MET A 150 30.48 6.36 -33.83
CA MET A 150 31.38 6.99 -34.80
C MET A 150 31.84 5.99 -35.85
N GLY A 151 31.79 6.40 -37.12
CA GLY A 151 32.46 5.68 -38.20
C GLY A 151 33.99 5.74 -38.03
N ARG A 152 34.71 4.81 -38.66
CA ARG A 152 36.17 4.66 -38.53
C ARG A 152 36.94 5.98 -38.77
N ASP A 153 36.54 6.74 -39.79
CA ASP A 153 37.19 8.02 -40.13
C ASP A 153 36.92 9.11 -39.07
N GLN A 154 35.73 9.10 -38.46
CA GLN A 154 35.37 10.03 -37.40
C GLN A 154 36.09 9.70 -36.10
N LEU A 155 36.28 8.40 -35.82
CA LEU A 155 37.04 7.92 -34.68
C LEU A 155 38.52 8.31 -34.79
N ASP A 156 39.13 8.15 -35.96
CA ASP A 156 40.51 8.56 -36.21
C ASP A 156 40.71 10.08 -36.05
N ALA A 157 39.77 10.88 -36.58
CA ALA A 157 39.80 12.33 -36.39
C ALA A 157 39.63 12.73 -34.91
N TYR A 158 38.74 12.03 -34.19
CA TYR A 158 38.52 12.25 -32.76
C TYR A 158 39.75 11.89 -31.92
N LEU A 159 40.41 10.75 -32.21
CA LEU A 159 41.63 10.32 -31.54
C LEU A 159 42.80 11.27 -31.81
N ARG A 160 42.97 11.75 -33.05
CA ARG A 160 43.99 12.76 -33.39
C ARG A 160 43.79 14.08 -32.66
N LYS A 161 42.53 14.52 -32.50
CA LYS A 161 42.20 15.76 -31.78
C LYS A 161 42.46 15.64 -30.27
N ASN A 162 42.19 14.47 -29.69
CA ASN A 162 42.30 14.22 -28.25
C ASN A 162 43.61 13.55 -27.82
N LEU A 163 44.55 13.35 -28.74
CA LEU A 163 45.83 12.65 -28.52
C LEU A 163 46.69 13.29 -27.41
N HIS A 164 46.51 14.58 -27.17
CA HIS A 164 47.17 15.32 -26.10
C HIS A 164 46.70 14.93 -24.69
N LEU A 165 45.48 14.39 -24.55
CA LEU A 165 44.94 13.91 -23.28
C LEU A 165 45.56 12.56 -22.89
N LEU A 166 45.89 11.72 -23.87
CA LEU A 166 46.50 10.40 -23.65
C LEU A 166 47.98 10.49 -23.25
N LYS A 167 48.72 11.51 -23.70
CA LYS A 167 50.13 11.72 -23.34
C LYS A 167 50.36 12.13 -21.88
N LYS A 168 49.31 12.58 -21.18
CA LYS A 168 49.43 12.98 -19.76
C LYS A 168 49.37 11.80 -18.79
N THR A 169 49.03 10.60 -19.25
CA THR A 169 48.81 9.43 -18.40
C THR A 169 50.05 8.55 -18.20
N ASP A 170 51.17 8.87 -18.85
CA ASP A 170 52.48 8.17 -18.71
C ASP A 170 53.44 8.87 -17.72
N ARG A 171 52.91 9.55 -16.68
CA ARG A 171 53.68 10.04 -15.52
C ARG A 171 53.03 9.57 -14.24
#